data_AF-A0A183P655-F1
#
_entry.id   AF-A0A183P655-F1
#
_cell.length_a   1.000
_cell.length_b   1.000
_cell.length_c   1.000
_cell.angle_alpha   90.00
_cell.angle_beta   90.00
_cell.angle_gamma   90.00
#
_symmetry.space_group_name_H-M   'P 1'
#
loop_
_entity.id
_entity.type
_entity.pdbx_description
1 polymer ?
#
loop_
_entity_poly.entity_id
_entity_poly.type
_entity_poly.pdbx_seq_one_letter_code
_entity_poly.pdbx_strand_id
1 'polypeptide(L)'
;MSVVILTLIVLSSFSLSSSSRNRPGDLDEILYLPGAWPQPNFKQFSGYLHGSSDKVNIHYWLVEAASSPASAPLVVWLNGGPGCSSLEGLLTENGPYLVSFLCLNPFPTTV
;
A
#
# COMPACT_ATOMS: atom_id res chain seq x y z
N MET A 1 -23.38 48.30 12.11
CA MET A 1 -23.86 47.14 11.33
C MET A 1 -22.80 46.59 10.35
N SER A 2 -21.92 47.42 9.75
CA SER A 2 -20.90 46.93 8.79
C SER A 2 -19.77 46.07 9.38
N VAL A 3 -19.37 46.28 10.65
CA VAL A 3 -18.23 45.55 11.26
C VAL A 3 -18.57 44.08 11.54
N VAL A 4 -19.83 43.82 11.94
CA VAL A 4 -20.33 42.46 12.25
C VAL A 4 -20.37 41.59 10.99
N ILE A 5 -20.74 42.18 9.85
CA ILE A 5 -20.79 41.48 8.56
C ILE A 5 -19.38 41.08 8.11
N LEU A 6 -18.39 41.96 8.32
CA LEU A 6 -17.00 41.68 7.95
C LEU A 6 -16.41 40.54 8.79
N THR A 7 -16.70 40.50 10.10
CA THR A 7 -16.23 39.41 10.98
C THR A 7 -16.84 38.06 10.61
N LEU A 8 -18.12 38.02 10.22
CA LEU A 8 -18.79 36.77 9.82
C LEU A 8 -18.21 36.20 8.52
N ILE A 9 -17.82 37.05 7.56
CA ILE A 9 -17.17 36.63 6.31
C ILE A 9 -15.78 36.02 6.59
N VAL A 10 -15.00 36.64 7.48
CA VAL A 10 -13.67 36.14 7.85
C VAL A 10 -13.75 34.80 8.59
N LEU A 11 -14.71 34.62 9.50
CA LEU A 11 -14.94 33.32 10.19
C LEU A 11 -15.38 32.21 9.23
N SER A 12 -16.18 32.52 8.20
CA SER A 12 -16.58 31.52 7.19
C SER A 12 -15.42 31.08 6.30
N SER A 13 -14.47 31.99 6.04
CA SER A 13 -13.25 31.72 5.28
C SER A 13 -12.22 30.91 6.07
N PHE A 14 -12.20 31.06 7.40
CA PHE A 14 -11.33 30.28 8.29
C PHE A 14 -11.81 28.83 8.47
N SER A 15 -13.07 28.56 8.15
CA SER A 15 -13.65 27.21 8.16
C SER A 15 -13.49 26.48 6.82
N LEU A 16 -12.56 26.93 5.96
CA LEU A 16 -12.21 26.20 4.74
C LEU A 16 -11.71 24.81 5.17
N SER A 17 -12.61 23.84 5.00
CA SER A 17 -12.46 22.49 5.51
C SER A 17 -11.14 21.89 5.05
N SER A 18 -10.34 21.42 6.01
CA SER A 18 -9.30 20.44 5.75
C SER A 18 -9.98 19.11 5.40
N SER A 19 -10.55 19.00 4.20
CA SER A 19 -10.95 17.72 3.66
C SER A 19 -9.66 16.91 3.52
N SER A 20 -9.42 15.91 4.38
CA SER A 20 -8.34 14.96 4.14
C SER A 20 -8.69 14.26 2.82
N ARG A 21 -8.00 14.66 1.76
CA ARG A 21 -8.21 14.11 0.44
C ARG A 21 -7.49 12.76 0.48
N ASN A 22 -8.20 11.72 0.94
CA ASN A 22 -7.67 10.37 0.91
C ASN A 22 -7.32 10.07 -0.55
N ARG A 23 -6.05 9.82 -0.81
CA ARG A 23 -5.62 9.37 -2.13
C ARG A 23 -6.19 7.95 -2.32
N PRO A 24 -6.55 7.55 -3.54
CA PRO A 24 -7.09 6.21 -3.78
C PRO A 24 -6.23 5.08 -3.19
N GLY A 25 -4.90 5.26 -3.13
CA GLY A 25 -3.99 4.27 -2.55
C GLY A 25 -3.86 4.27 -1.02
N ASP A 26 -4.43 5.26 -0.30
CA ASP A 26 -4.32 5.34 1.17
C ASP A 26 -5.11 4.21 1.86
N LEU A 27 -6.10 3.61 1.18
CA LEU A 27 -6.88 2.48 1.69
C LEU A 27 -6.15 1.13 1.56
N ASP A 28 -5.15 1.07 0.69
CA ASP A 28 -4.43 -0.17 0.37
C ASP A 28 -3.16 -0.34 1.23
N GLU A 29 -2.89 0.58 2.16
CA GLU A 29 -1.69 0.55 3.02
C GLU A 29 -1.70 -0.65 3.98
N ILE A 30 -0.64 -1.44 3.94
CA ILE A 30 -0.44 -2.57 4.85
C ILE A 30 0.22 -2.04 6.13
N LEU A 31 -0.59 -1.78 7.14
CA LEU A 31 -0.12 -1.31 8.45
C LEU A 31 0.53 -2.40 9.29
N TYR A 32 0.14 -3.66 9.08
CA TYR A 32 0.61 -4.79 9.85
C TYR A 32 0.70 -6.04 8.97
N LEU A 33 1.90 -6.60 8.85
CA LEU A 33 2.13 -7.85 8.11
C LEU A 33 2.47 -8.99 9.09
N PRO A 34 1.60 -10.01 9.23
CA PRO A 34 1.88 -11.18 10.07
C PRO A 34 3.17 -11.89 9.64
N GLY A 35 3.96 -12.32 10.61
CA GLY A 35 5.23 -13.02 10.36
C GLY A 35 6.42 -12.11 10.00
N ALA A 36 6.18 -10.85 9.64
CA ALA A 36 7.23 -9.86 9.38
C ALA A 36 7.61 -9.12 10.67
N TRP A 37 8.32 -9.80 11.58
CA TRP A 37 8.79 -9.20 12.82
C TRP A 37 10.33 -9.07 12.85
N PRO A 38 10.88 -7.89 13.15
CA PRO A 38 10.18 -6.61 13.43
C PRO A 38 9.45 -6.05 12.19
N GLN A 39 8.41 -5.23 12.42
CA GLN A 39 7.69 -4.59 11.30
C GLN A 39 8.63 -3.66 10.52
N PRO A 40 8.50 -3.60 9.19
CA PRO A 40 9.36 -2.78 8.33
C PRO A 40 9.20 -1.28 8.64
N ASN A 41 10.25 -0.51 8.37
CA ASN A 41 10.24 0.95 8.50
C ASN A 41 9.92 1.68 7.17
N PHE A 42 9.44 0.95 6.17
CA PHE A 42 8.99 1.48 4.89
C PHE A 42 7.50 1.22 4.71
N LYS A 43 6.84 2.05 3.91
CA LYS A 43 5.43 1.84 3.55
C LYS A 43 5.30 0.77 2.49
N GLN A 44 4.21 0.03 2.58
CA GLN A 44 3.84 -0.96 1.58
C GLN A 44 2.33 -0.96 1.40
N PHE A 45 1.89 -1.30 0.20
CA PHE A 45 0.51 -1.24 -0.21
C PHE A 45 0.15 -2.51 -0.98
N SER A 46 -1.04 -3.06 -0.76
CA SER A 46 -1.55 -4.19 -1.54
C SER A 46 -3.00 -3.93 -1.91
N GLY A 47 -3.28 -3.99 -3.22
CA GLY A 47 -4.60 -3.68 -3.75
C GLY A 47 -4.78 -4.21 -5.16
N TYR A 48 -5.71 -3.61 -5.90
CA TYR A 48 -6.04 -4.00 -7.27
C TYR A 48 -5.98 -2.81 -8.23
N LEU A 49 -5.27 -3.01 -9.34
CA LEU A 49 -5.28 -2.10 -10.48
C LEU A 49 -6.34 -2.59 -11.49
N HIS A 50 -7.10 -1.65 -12.04
CA HIS A 50 -8.06 -1.96 -13.10
C HIS A 50 -7.30 -2.19 -14.41
N GLY A 51 -7.55 -3.33 -15.03
CA GLY A 51 -6.95 -3.70 -16.32
C GLY A 51 -7.69 -3.10 -17.51
N SER A 52 -7.51 -3.71 -18.68
CA SER A 52 -8.10 -3.24 -19.94
C SER A 52 -9.62 -3.37 -20.03
N SER A 53 -10.25 -4.11 -19.12
CA SER A 53 -11.70 -4.24 -19.03
C SER A 53 -12.12 -4.28 -17.57
N ASP A 54 -13.39 -3.95 -17.30
CA ASP A 54 -13.97 -3.95 -15.95
C ASP A 54 -13.94 -5.33 -15.26
N LYS A 55 -13.65 -6.39 -16.02
CA LYS A 55 -13.53 -7.76 -15.51
C LYS A 55 -12.11 -8.16 -15.15
N VAL A 56 -11.12 -7.34 -15.50
CA VAL A 56 -9.71 -7.63 -15.27
C VAL A 56 -9.23 -6.75 -14.12
N ASN A 57 -8.95 -7.38 -12.98
CA ASN A 57 -8.34 -6.74 -11.83
C ASN A 57 -6.96 -7.38 -11.59
N ILE A 58 -5.92 -6.57 -11.62
CA ILE A 58 -4.53 -6.99 -11.44
C ILE A 58 -4.15 -6.70 -10.00
N HIS A 59 -3.90 -7.75 -9.21
CA HIS A 59 -3.37 -7.60 -7.87
C HIS A 59 -1.97 -7.00 -7.94
N TYR A 60 -1.68 -6.03 -7.06
CA TYR A 60 -0.35 -5.46 -6.90
C TYR A 60 0.07 -5.48 -5.44
N TRP A 61 1.38 -5.55 -5.21
CA TRP A 61 2.01 -5.27 -3.93
C TRP A 61 3.15 -4.29 -4.17
N LEU A 62 2.97 -3.04 -3.74
CA LEU A 62 3.96 -1.98 -3.83
C LEU A 62 4.74 -1.92 -2.52
N VAL A 63 6.06 -1.90 -2.61
CA VAL A 63 6.96 -1.62 -1.50
C VAL A 63 7.70 -0.33 -1.82
N GLU A 64 7.61 0.67 -0.95
CA GLU A 64 8.38 1.90 -1.11
C GLU A 64 9.86 1.68 -0.82
N ALA A 65 10.71 2.51 -1.42
CA ALA A 65 12.13 2.47 -1.12
C ALA A 65 12.37 2.79 0.36
N ALA A 66 13.21 1.97 1.01
CA ALA A 66 13.56 2.16 2.42
C ALA A 66 14.31 3.48 2.69
N SER A 67 14.93 4.06 1.66
CA SER A 67 15.58 5.37 1.73
C SER A 67 15.05 6.27 0.63
N SER A 68 14.68 7.50 1.00
CA SER A 68 14.28 8.57 0.08
C SER A 68 13.20 8.16 -0.94
N PRO A 69 12.02 7.66 -0.50
CA PRO A 69 10.99 7.12 -1.40
C PRO A 69 10.47 8.13 -2.42
N ALA A 70 10.46 9.42 -2.08
CA ALA A 70 10.00 10.48 -2.99
C ALA A 70 10.92 10.71 -4.21
N SER A 71 12.20 10.34 -4.12
CA SER A 71 13.18 10.52 -5.21
C SER A 71 13.61 9.20 -5.85
N ALA A 72 13.22 8.06 -5.27
CA ALA A 72 13.57 6.76 -5.80
C ALA A 72 12.79 6.47 -7.10
N PRO A 73 13.40 5.77 -8.08
CA PRO A 73 12.68 5.37 -9.28
C PRO A 73 11.63 4.29 -8.97
N LEU A 74 10.50 4.33 -9.68
CA LEU A 74 9.52 3.26 -9.64
C LEU A 74 9.99 2.08 -10.52
N VAL A 75 10.08 0.89 -9.92
CA VAL A 75 10.42 -0.34 -10.63
C VAL A 75 9.22 -1.26 -10.65
N VAL A 76 8.86 -1.76 -11.83
CA VAL A 76 7.81 -2.78 -12.00
C VAL A 76 8.50 -4.13 -12.19
N TRP A 77 8.16 -5.08 -11.33
CA TRP A 77 8.66 -6.45 -11.40
C TRP A 77 7.57 -7.39 -11.89
N LEU A 78 7.86 -8.18 -12.93
CA LEU A 78 6.94 -9.15 -13.51
C LEU A 78 7.65 -10.49 -13.65
N ASN A 79 7.13 -11.52 -12.98
CA ASN A 79 7.58 -12.89 -13.21
C ASN A 79 7.07 -13.42 -14.56
N GLY A 80 7.79 -14.38 -15.11
CA GLY A 80 7.51 -14.97 -16.43
C GLY A 80 6.50 -16.12 -16.38
N GLY A 81 6.70 -17.12 -17.26
CA GLY A 81 5.85 -18.30 -17.34
C GLY A 81 5.18 -18.45 -18.70
N PRO A 82 3.86 -18.70 -18.74
CA PRO A 82 2.86 -17.69 -18.36
C PRO A 82 2.00 -18.10 -17.16
N GLY A 83 1.46 -17.11 -16.44
CA GLY A 83 0.52 -17.33 -15.33
C GLY A 83 1.16 -17.49 -13.95
N CYS A 84 2.49 -17.43 -13.84
CA CYS A 84 3.15 -17.38 -12.54
C CYS A 84 2.90 -16.04 -11.85
N SER A 85 2.80 -16.07 -10.52
CA SER A 85 2.57 -14.87 -9.72
C SER A 85 3.88 -14.09 -9.55
N SER A 86 3.81 -12.76 -9.70
CA SER A 86 4.96 -11.90 -9.41
C SER A 86 5.24 -11.75 -7.90
N LEU A 87 4.35 -12.27 -7.05
CA LEU A 87 4.62 -12.41 -5.62
C LEU A 87 5.71 -13.45 -5.33
N GLU A 88 5.99 -14.35 -6.27
CA GLU A 88 7.16 -15.23 -6.18
C GLU A 88 8.43 -14.39 -6.10
N GLY A 89 8.66 -13.47 -7.05
CA GLY A 89 9.82 -12.58 -7.01
C GLY A 89 9.91 -11.75 -5.73
N LEU A 90 8.77 -11.29 -5.22
CA LEU A 90 8.71 -10.54 -3.97
C LEU A 90 9.11 -11.37 -2.74
N LEU A 91 8.71 -12.65 -2.68
CA LEU A 91 8.84 -13.48 -1.47
C LEU A 91 10.00 -14.49 -1.50
N THR A 92 10.60 -14.73 -2.67
CA THR A 92 11.66 -15.73 -2.85
C THR A 92 12.90 -15.20 -3.58
N GLU A 93 12.81 -14.06 -4.27
CA GLU A 93 13.92 -13.51 -5.06
C GLU A 93 14.49 -12.23 -4.43
N ASN A 94 13.93 -11.06 -4.78
CA ASN A 94 14.54 -9.74 -4.53
C ASN A 94 13.66 -8.78 -3.72
N GLY A 95 12.49 -9.23 -3.23
CA GLY A 95 11.67 -8.41 -2.36
C GLY A 95 12.24 -8.29 -0.94
N PRO A 96 11.61 -7.44 -0.10
CA PRO A 96 12.11 -7.15 1.24
C PRO A 96 11.86 -8.28 2.26
N TYR A 97 11.06 -9.28 1.90
CA TYR A 97 10.73 -10.42 2.74
C TYR A 97 11.16 -11.71 2.04
N LEU A 98 11.73 -12.64 2.81
CA LEU A 98 11.94 -14.01 2.36
C LEU A 98 11.08 -14.94 3.21
N VAL A 99 10.21 -15.72 2.57
CA VAL A 99 9.37 -16.70 3.27
C VAL A 99 10.23 -17.89 3.67
N SER A 100 10.33 -18.13 4.98
CA SER A 100 10.98 -19.35 5.51
C SER A 100 10.01 -20.53 5.47
N PHE A 101 10.41 -21.63 4.85
CA PHE A 101 9.60 -22.85 4.72
C PHE A 101 9.55 -23.73 5.98
N LEU A 102 10.17 -23.31 7.10
CA LEU A 102 10.25 -24.10 8.33
C LEU A 102 9.65 -23.36 9.52
N CYS A 103 8.32 -23.29 9.54
CA CYS A 103 7.58 -23.31 10.79
C CYS A 103 6.83 -24.64 10.83
N LEU A 104 7.16 -25.52 11.78
CA LEU A 104 6.27 -26.63 12.12
C LEU A 104 4.88 -26.02 12.37
N ASN A 105 3.89 -26.44 11.60
CA ASN A 105 2.51 -26.01 11.84
C ASN A 105 2.16 -26.38 13.30
N PRO A 106 1.83 -25.42 14.18
CA PRO A 106 1.43 -25.73 15.55
C PRO A 106 0.09 -26.47 15.63
N PHE A 107 -0.64 -26.59 14.50
CA PHE A 107 -1.85 -27.38 14.35
C PHE A 107 -1.80 -28.23 13.06
N PRO A 108 -1.03 -29.33 13.04
CA PRO A 108 -1.02 -30.21 11.89
C PRO A 108 -2.38 -30.88 11.73
N THR A 109 -3.13 -30.57 10.67
CA THR A 109 -4.31 -31.34 10.23
C THR A 109 -3.88 -32.51 9.34
N THR A 110 -2.83 -33.22 9.75
CA THR A 110 -2.61 -34.58 9.28
C THR A 110 -3.51 -35.47 10.13
N VAL A 111 -4.46 -36.16 9.48
CA VAL A 111 -5.20 -37.28 10.08
C VAL A 111 -4.25 -38.38 10.54
#